data_AF-A0A1T4XW81-F1
#
_entry.id   AF-A0A1T4XW81-F1
#
_cell.length_a   1.000
_cell.length_b   1.000
_cell.length_c   1.000
_cell.angle_alpha   90.00
_cell.angle_beta   90.00
_cell.angle_gamma   90.00
#
_symmetry.space_group_name_H-M   'P 1'
#
loop_
_entity.id
_entity.type
_entity.pdbx_description
1 polymer ?
#
loop_
_entity_poly.entity_id
_entity_poly.type
_entity_poly.pdbx_seq_one_letter_code
_entity_poly.pdbx_strand_id
1 'polypeptide(L)' 'EGCSVVMPFKKPPGRDLEPEQMEFNQRLAKVRVKVEHRIRSLKIFRILKGVYRGRRRRFELRLRLIAALVNRMIGG' A
#
# COMPACT_ATOMS: atom_id res chain seq x y z
N GLU A 1 -16.66 14.93 5.73
CA GLU A 1 -15.80 15.21 4.56
C GLU A 1 -15.44 13.88 3.90
N GLY A 2 -15.58 13.78 2.58
CA GLY A 2 -15.31 12.53 1.84
C GLY A 2 -13.84 12.37 1.48
N CYS A 3 -13.32 11.14 1.48
CA CYS A 3 -11.98 10.83 0.99
C CYS A 3 -11.98 10.82 -0.55
N SER A 4 -11.19 11.69 -1.19
CA SER A 4 -11.01 11.68 -2.64
C SER A 4 -10.12 10.49 -3.04
N VAL A 5 -10.73 9.44 -3.60
CA VAL A 5 -10.01 8.26 -4.08
C VAL A 5 -9.72 8.39 -5.57
N VAL A 6 -8.44 8.39 -5.95
CA VAL A 6 -8.02 8.40 -7.35
C VAL A 6 -7.98 6.97 -7.88
N MET A 7 -8.85 6.67 -8.85
CA MET A 7 -8.99 5.35 -9.46
C MET A 7 -8.40 5.33 -10.88
N PRO A 8 -7.80 4.21 -11.33
CA PRO A 8 -7.39 4.06 -12.71
C PRO A 8 -8.62 4.01 -13.64
N PHE A 9 -8.45 4.49 -14.87
CA PHE A 9 -9.45 4.32 -15.93
C PHE A 9 -9.56 2.84 -16.31
N LYS A 10 -10.79 2.31 -16.28
CA LYS A 10 -11.07 0.95 -16.75
C LYS A 10 -11.21 0.96 -18.27
N LYS A 11 -10.74 -0.11 -18.91
CA LYS A 11 -10.95 -0.31 -20.35
C LYS A 11 -12.46 -0.49 -20.63
N PRO A 12 -13.06 0.32 -21.52
CA PRO A 12 -14.44 0.15 -21.94
C PRO A 12 -14.64 -1.12 -22.79
N PRO A 13 -15.84 -1.73 -22.81
CA PRO A 13 -16.11 -2.89 -23.64
C PRO A 13 -16.02 -2.52 -25.13
N GLY A 14 -15.30 -3.33 -25.92
CA GLY A 14 -15.18 -3.16 -27.36
C GLY A 14 -14.35 -1.95 -27.83
N ARG A 15 -13.67 -1.24 -26.92
CA ARG A 15 -12.81 -0.09 -27.25
C ARG A 15 -11.53 -0.11 -26.43
N ASP A 16 -10.49 0.56 -26.92
CA ASP A 16 -9.23 0.74 -26.20
C ASP A 16 -9.26 1.97 -25.29
N LEU A 17 -8.28 2.05 -24.40
CA LEU A 17 -8.06 3.26 -23.59
C LEU A 17 -7.46 4.33 -24.48
N GLU A 18 -7.91 5.57 -24.29
CA GLU A 18 -7.27 6.72 -24.93
C GLU A 18 -5.80 6.84 -24.46
N PRO A 19 -4.88 7.34 -25.30
CA PRO A 19 -3.48 7.48 -24.94
C PRO A 19 -3.26 8.25 -23.62
N GLU A 20 -4.05 9.30 -23.39
CA GLU A 20 -4.01 10.10 -22.17
C GLU A 20 -4.44 9.31 -20.92
N GLN A 21 -5.47 8.46 -21.05
CA GLN A 21 -5.93 7.59 -19.96
C GLN A 21 -4.89 6.52 -19.63
N MET A 22 -4.21 5.99 -20.65
CA MET A 22 -3.12 5.05 -20.46
C MET A 22 -1.93 5.70 -19.76
N GLU A 23 -1.54 6.91 -20.17
CA GLU A 23 -0.47 7.66 -19.53
C GLU A 23 -0.80 7.98 -18.06
N PHE A 24 -2.03 8.40 -17.79
CA PHE A 24 -2.52 8.61 -16.43
C PHE A 24 -2.42 7.32 -15.59
N ASN A 25 -2.91 6.19 -16.10
CA ASN A 25 -2.86 4.90 -15.43
C ASN A 25 -1.40 4.47 -15.16
N GLN A 26 -0.47 4.71 -16.08
CA GLN A 26 0.95 4.43 -15.89
C GLN A 26 1.57 5.28 -14.78
N ARG A 27 1.28 6.58 -14.75
CA ARG A 27 1.75 7.49 -13.68
C ARG A 27 1.20 7.05 -12.32
N LEU A 28 -0.09 6.73 -12.25
CA LEU A 28 -0.74 6.21 -11.04
C LEU A 28 -0.11 4.88 -10.59
N ALA A 29 0.15 3.96 -11.53
CA ALA A 29 0.80 2.68 -11.24
C ALA A 29 2.21 2.87 -10.65
N LYS A 30 3.03 3.78 -11.20
CA LYS A 30 4.37 4.10 -10.66
C LYS A 30 4.32 4.54 -9.20
N VAL A 31 3.30 5.32 -8.81
CA VAL A 31 3.08 5.72 -7.42
C VAL A 31 2.64 4.53 -6.58
N ARG A 32 1.66 3.74 -7.05
CA ARG A 32 1.13 2.58 -6.34
C ARG A 32 2.18 1.51 -6.06
N VAL A 33 3.06 1.22 -7.01
CA VAL A 33 4.14 0.22 -6.83
C VAL A 33 5.01 0.56 -5.62
N LYS A 34 5.37 1.83 -5.43
CA LYS A 34 6.15 2.26 -4.25
C LYS A 34 5.39 1.99 -2.95
N VAL A 35 4.09 2.31 -2.91
CA VAL A 35 3.22 2.08 -1.73
C VAL A 35 3.04 0.59 -1.47
N GLU A 36 2.78 -0.21 -2.50
CA GLU A 36 2.60 -1.65 -2.41
C GLU A 36 3.87 -2.35 -1.93
N HIS A 37 5.06 -1.89 -2.33
CA HIS A 37 6.33 -2.36 -1.75
C HIS A 37 6.41 -2.10 -0.24
N ARG A 38 6.00 -0.93 0.24
CA ARG A 38 5.96 -0.64 1.69
C ARG A 38 4.96 -1.54 2.43
N ILE A 39 3.76 -1.70 1.87
CA ILE A 39 2.74 -2.59 2.43
C ILE A 39 3.25 -4.04 2.47
N ARG A 40 3.97 -4.49 1.43
CA ARG A 40 4.58 -5.82 1.40
C ARG A 40 5.59 -6.00 2.54
N SER A 41 6.50 -5.05 2.74
CA SER A 41 7.46 -5.09 3.86
C SER A 41 6.76 -5.17 5.22
N LEU A 42 5.67 -4.42 5.39
CA LEU A 42 4.85 -4.49 6.62
C LEU A 42 4.15 -5.85 6.77
N LYS A 43 3.63 -6.44 5.70
CA LYS A 43 2.92 -7.73 5.73
C LYS A 43 3.82 -8.96 5.97
N ILE A 44 5.15 -8.80 6.00
CA ILE A 44 6.06 -9.85 6.49
C ILE A 44 5.73 -10.19 7.95
N PHE A 45 5.34 -9.19 8.74
CA PHE A 45 5.00 -9.38 10.14
C PHE A 45 3.57 -9.93 10.27
N ARG A 46 3.43 -11.15 10.80
CA ARG A 46 2.12 -11.82 11.01
C ARG A 46 1.13 -10.98 11.81
N ILE A 47 1.62 -10.14 12.72
CA ILE A 47 0.82 -9.19 13.51
C ILE A 47 0.08 -8.16 12.65
N LEU A 48 0.59 -7.85 11.46
CA LEU A 48 0.00 -6.91 10.49
C LEU A 48 -0.76 -7.64 9.36
N LYS A 49 -0.36 -8.86 9.01
CA LYS A 49 -0.99 -9.65 7.93
C LYS A 49 -2.26 -10.38 8.37
N GLY A 50 -2.38 -10.77 9.64
CA GLY A 50 -3.47 -11.63 10.12
C GLY A 50 -4.06 -11.18 11.45
N VAL A 51 -5.00 -11.97 11.97
CA VAL A 51 -5.68 -11.70 13.24
C VAL A 51 -4.68 -11.82 14.40
N TYR A 52 -4.51 -10.74 15.16
CA TYR A 52 -3.67 -10.73 16.34
C TYR A 52 -4.38 -11.39 17.53
N ARG A 53 -3.84 -12.51 18.04
CA ARG A 53 -4.39 -13.27 19.18
C ARG A 53 -3.61 -13.12 20.49
N GLY A 54 -2.62 -12.24 20.56
CA GLY A 54 -1.81 -12.04 21.77
C GLY A 54 -2.38 -11.02 22.77
N ARG A 55 -1.79 -10.95 23.97
CA ARG A 55 -2.17 -9.97 25.00
C ARG A 55 -1.97 -8.53 24.50
N ARG A 56 -3.03 -7.71 24.52
CA ARG A 56 -3.05 -6.35 23.94
C ARG A 56 -2.20 -5.31 24.68
N ARG A 57 -1.86 -5.51 25.95
CA ARG A 57 -1.12 -4.54 26.80
C ARG A 57 0.11 -3.90 26.14
N ARG A 58 0.84 -4.63 25.29
CA ARG A 58 2.05 -4.13 24.59
C ARG A 58 1.92 -4.12 23.07
N PHE A 59 0.70 -4.12 22.53
CA PHE A 59 0.45 -4.19 21.09
C PHE A 59 1.02 -2.97 20.37
N GLU A 60 0.77 -1.79 20.89
CA GLU A 60 1.30 -0.54 20.33
C GLU A 60 2.84 -0.52 20.32
N LEU A 61 3.50 -0.95 21.40
CA LEU A 61 4.96 -1.04 21.43
C LEU A 61 5.50 -1.94 20.32
N ARG A 62 4.85 -3.09 20.07
CA ARG A 62 5.23 -3.99 18.96
C ARG A 62 5.04 -3.31 17.60
N LEU A 63 3.94 -2.57 17.41
CA LEU A 63 3.72 -1.81 16.17
C LEU A 63 4.79 -0.73 15.95
N ARG A 64 5.14 0.03 16.99
CA ARG A 64 6.19 1.06 16.93
C ARG A 64 7.55 0.47 16.58
N LEU A 65 7.91 -0.68 17.17
CA LEU A 65 9.16 -1.38 16.85
C LEU A 65 9.19 -1.86 15.39
N ILE A 66 8.07 -2.39 14.88
CA ILE A 66 7.97 -2.80 13.48
C ILE A 66 8.11 -1.60 12.55
N ALA A 67 7.47 -0.48 12.87
CA ALA A 67 7.61 0.75 12.09
C ALA A 67 9.07 1.23 12.04
N ALA A 68 9.76 1.24 13.19
CA ALA A 68 11.18 1.59 13.27
C ALA A 68 12.06 0.65 12.42
N LEU A 69 11.84 -0.67 12.49
CA LEU A 69 12.57 -1.65 11.68
C LEU A 69 12.34 -1.43 10.19
N VAL A 70 11.09 -1.28 9.77
CA VAL A 70 10.73 -1.06 8.36
C VAL A 70 11.33 0.25 7.86
N ASN A 71 11.27 1.34 8.63
CA ASN A 71 11.90 2.60 8.25
C ASN A 71 13.41 2.45 8.06
N ARG A 72 14.09 1.68 8.94
CA ARG A 72 15.53 1.39 8.80
C ARG A 72 15.85 0.56 7.55
N MET A 73 15.01 -0.41 7.19
CA MET A 73 15.19 -1.20 5.96
C MET A 73 15.00 -0.38 4.68
N ILE A 74 14.37 0.79 4.79
CA ILE A 74 13.99 1.65 3.67
C ILE A 74 14.97 2.81 3.46
N GLY A 75 15.41 3.42 4.55
CA GLY A 75 16.30 4.58 4.56
C GLY A 75 17.77 4.24 4.79
N GLY A 76 18.11 2.95 4.88
CA GLY A 76 19.49 2.45 4.83
C GLY A 76 19.90 2.04 3.43
#